data_AF-A0A397FND2-F1
#
_entry.id   AF-A0A397FND2-F1
#
_cell.length_a   1.000
_cell.length_b   1.000
_cell.length_c   1.000
_cell.angle_alpha   90.00
_cell.angle_beta   90.00
_cell.angle_gamma   90.00
#
_symmetry.space_group_name_H-M   'P 1'
#
loop_
_entity.id
_entity.type
_entity.pdbx_description
1 polymer ?
#
loop_
_entity_poly.entity_id
_entity_poly.type
_entity_poly.pdbx_seq_one_letter_code
_entity_poly.pdbx_strand_id
1 'polypeptide(L)'
;MGAELLKFTGTFENYDYLKDFQCPQCRQPISEQDITEKNYQLWVSDYANEVEKSEFFNSTCYSLSFWLKSVEHEYCPETETCQNCYEKHLTIAMKKIASDYYCVNCIKEVKHE
;
A
#
# COMPACT_ATOMS: atom_id res chain seq x y z
N MET A 1 8.70 23.05 -6.53
CA MET A 1 7.30 23.00 -7.01
C MET A 1 6.48 22.49 -5.85
N GLY A 2 5.52 23.28 -5.38
CA GLY A 2 4.67 22.92 -4.23
C GLY A 2 3.57 21.98 -4.70
N ALA A 3 3.41 20.84 -4.03
CA ALA A 3 2.24 20.00 -4.20
C ALA A 3 1.09 20.63 -3.39
N GLU A 4 -0.06 20.85 -4.01
CA GLU A 4 -1.29 21.24 -3.31
C GLU A 4 -1.99 19.99 -2.78
N LEU A 5 -2.57 20.11 -1.58
CA LEU A 5 -3.29 19.01 -0.94
C LEU A 5 -4.69 18.87 -1.56
N LEU A 6 -4.86 17.91 -2.46
CA LEU A 6 -6.19 17.47 -2.91
C LEU A 6 -6.80 16.54 -1.87
N LYS A 7 -7.68 17.08 -1.02
CA LYS A 7 -8.50 16.28 -0.08
C LYS A 7 -9.70 15.71 -0.82
N PHE A 8 -9.61 14.45 -1.24
CA PHE A 8 -10.78 13.69 -1.70
C PHE A 8 -11.48 13.03 -0.51
N THR A 9 -12.75 13.40 -0.30
CA THR A 9 -13.67 12.68 0.57
C THR A 9 -14.74 12.03 -0.29
N GLY A 10 -14.66 10.71 -0.48
CA GLY A 10 -15.61 9.94 -1.29
C GLY A 10 -15.48 8.44 -1.04
N THR A 11 -16.50 7.69 -1.44
CA THR A 11 -16.46 6.23 -1.52
C THR A 11 -15.92 5.82 -2.89
N PHE A 12 -14.80 5.12 -2.92
CA PHE A 12 -14.24 4.56 -4.16
C PHE A 12 -14.95 3.24 -4.44
N GLU A 13 -15.64 3.13 -5.56
CA GLU A 13 -16.11 1.81 -6.03
C GLU A 13 -14.90 1.10 -6.65
N ASN A 14 -14.68 -0.18 -6.30
CA ASN A 14 -13.53 -1.03 -6.66
C ASN A 14 -12.28 -0.95 -5.74
N TYR A 15 -12.47 -1.23 -4.45
CA TYR A 15 -11.35 -1.34 -3.49
C TYR A 15 -10.41 -2.54 -3.75
N ASP A 16 -10.85 -3.57 -4.50
CA ASP A 16 -10.05 -4.77 -4.72
C ASP A 16 -8.72 -4.51 -5.43
N TYR A 17 -8.65 -3.48 -6.29
CA TYR A 17 -7.40 -3.08 -6.97
C TYR A 17 -6.34 -2.55 -6.00
N LEU A 18 -6.70 -2.15 -4.78
CA LEU A 18 -5.73 -1.73 -3.78
C LEU A 18 -4.82 -2.90 -3.35
N LYS A 19 -5.29 -4.15 -3.47
CA LYS A 19 -4.53 -5.36 -3.13
C LYS A 19 -3.35 -5.60 -4.09
N ASP A 20 -3.33 -4.95 -5.26
CA ASP A 20 -2.23 -5.02 -6.22
C ASP A 20 -1.01 -4.18 -5.77
N PHE A 21 -1.18 -3.34 -4.76
CA PHE A 21 -0.12 -2.47 -4.24
C PHE A 21 0.60 -3.10 -3.05
N GLN A 22 1.91 -2.86 -3.00
CA GLN A 22 2.74 -3.08 -1.81
C GLN A 22 3.09 -1.74 -1.20
N CYS A 23 2.84 -1.60 0.10
CA CYS A 23 3.19 -0.39 0.83
C CYS A 23 4.72 -0.18 0.78
N PRO A 24 5.22 0.96 0.25
CA PRO A 24 6.66 1.20 0.11
C PRO A 24 7.42 1.22 1.45
N GLN A 25 6.75 1.55 2.55
CA GLN A 25 7.35 1.66 3.88
C GLN A 25 7.60 0.27 4.52
N CYS A 26 6.55 -0.53 4.67
CA CYS A 26 6.60 -1.83 5.34
C CYS A 26 6.83 -3.01 4.37
N ARG A 27 6.73 -2.78 3.05
CA ARG A 27 6.82 -3.77 1.97
C ARG A 27 5.75 -4.87 2.05
N GLN A 28 4.71 -4.69 2.86
CA GLN A 28 3.59 -5.62 2.91
C GLN A 28 2.51 -5.22 1.90
N PRO A 29 1.79 -6.19 1.31
CA PRO A 29 0.63 -5.89 0.47
C PRO A 29 -0.48 -5.24 1.30
N ILE A 30 -1.35 -4.48 0.63
CA ILE A 30 -2.58 -3.99 1.26
C ILE A 30 -3.56 -5.15 1.39
N SER A 31 -3.97 -5.45 2.62
CA SER A 31 -4.89 -6.55 2.90
C SER A 31 -6.36 -6.14 2.80
N GLU A 32 -7.25 -7.13 2.78
CA GLU A 32 -8.69 -6.87 2.86
C GLU A 32 -9.12 -6.23 4.19
N GLN A 33 -8.40 -6.57 5.27
CA GLN A 33 -8.60 -5.94 6.56
C GLN A 33 -8.24 -4.45 6.49
N ASP A 34 -7.10 -4.11 5.89
CA ASP A 34 -6.67 -2.70 5.72
C ASP A 34 -7.71 -1.90 4.93
N ILE A 35 -8.27 -2.49 3.87
CA ILE A 35 -9.33 -1.87 3.07
C ILE A 35 -10.60 -1.65 3.90
N THR A 36 -11.04 -2.67 4.62
CA THR A 36 -12.27 -2.64 5.42
C THR A 36 -12.17 -1.62 6.56
N GLU A 37 -11.02 -1.54 7.21
CA GLU A 37 -10.73 -0.62 8.32
C GLU A 37 -10.29 0.76 7.83
N LYS A 38 -10.14 0.96 6.52
CA LYS A 38 -9.60 2.18 5.88
C LYS A 38 -8.21 2.57 6.40
N ASN A 39 -7.36 1.58 6.70
CA ASN A 39 -5.97 1.75 7.12
C ASN A 39 -5.04 2.02 5.93
N TYR A 40 -5.35 3.00 5.09
CA TYR A 40 -4.53 3.32 3.92
C TYR A 40 -4.63 4.77 3.49
N GLN A 41 -3.57 5.24 2.83
CA GLN A 41 -3.47 6.53 2.18
C GLN A 41 -3.17 6.34 0.70
N LEU A 42 -3.87 7.12 -0.13
CA LEU A 42 -3.72 7.10 -1.57
C LEU A 42 -2.85 8.27 -2.01
N TRP A 43 -1.81 7.98 -2.77
CA TRP A 43 -0.93 8.99 -3.36
C TRP A 43 -1.14 9.03 -4.86
N VAL A 44 -1.62 10.16 -5.36
CA VAL A 44 -1.86 10.38 -6.80
C VAL A 44 -0.65 11.02 -7.47
N SER A 45 -0.50 10.83 -8.78
CA SER A 45 0.49 11.51 -9.60
C SER A 45 0.27 13.02 -9.59
N ASP A 46 1.33 13.81 -9.67
CA ASP A 46 1.30 15.27 -9.77
C ASP A 46 1.29 15.78 -11.22
N TYR A 47 1.51 14.91 -12.21
CA TYR A 47 1.63 15.30 -13.62
C TYR A 47 0.69 14.56 -14.58
N ALA A 48 0.02 13.49 -14.14
CA ALA A 48 -0.77 12.62 -15.02
C ALA A 48 -2.29 12.78 -14.85
N ASN A 49 -2.77 13.64 -13.95
CA ASN A 49 -4.20 13.75 -13.69
C ASN A 49 -4.91 14.52 -14.81
N GLU A 50 -6.11 14.07 -15.16
CA GLU A 50 -6.90 14.63 -16.25
C GLU A 50 -8.24 15.15 -15.73
N VAL A 51 -8.67 16.30 -16.26
CA VAL A 51 -9.98 16.88 -16.02
C VAL A 51 -10.70 16.92 -17.36
N GLU A 52 -11.81 16.22 -17.47
CA GLU A 52 -12.62 16.26 -18.68
C GLU A 52 -13.92 17.00 -18.39
N LYS A 53 -14.29 17.91 -19.30
CA LYS A 53 -15.58 18.58 -19.28
C LYS A 53 -16.51 17.86 -20.24
N SER A 54 -17.67 17.45 -19.77
CA SER A 54 -18.75 16.89 -20.57
C SER A 54 -20.02 17.74 -20.44
N GLU A 55 -20.86 17.74 -21.47
CA GLU A 55 -22.19 18.34 -21.40
C GLU A 55 -23.23 17.22 -21.40
N PHE A 56 -24.03 17.15 -20.35
CA PHE A 56 -25.03 16.12 -20.15
C PHE A 56 -26.37 16.78 -19.78
N PHE A 57 -27.41 16.56 -20.58
CA PHE A 57 -28.76 17.17 -20.41
C PHE A 57 -28.75 18.68 -20.09
N ASN A 58 -28.12 19.50 -20.95
CA ASN A 58 -27.97 20.96 -20.77
C ASN A 58 -27.25 21.39 -19.48
N SER A 59 -26.56 20.48 -18.82
CA SER A 59 -25.74 20.75 -17.64
C SER A 59 -24.28 20.47 -17.96
N THR A 60 -23.38 21.32 -17.50
CA THR A 60 -21.95 21.03 -17.54
C THR A 60 -21.60 20.06 -16.41
N CYS A 61 -20.96 18.95 -16.77
CA CYS A 61 -20.38 17.98 -15.85
C CYS A 61 -18.85 17.98 -16.01
N TYR A 62 -18.14 17.68 -14.93
CA TYR A 62 -16.69 17.49 -14.95
C TYR A 62 -16.37 16.11 -14.39
N SER A 63 -15.57 15.33 -15.11
CA SER A 63 -14.92 14.12 -14.59
C SER A 63 -13.48 14.43 -14.24
N LEU A 64 -13.01 13.78 -13.17
CA LEU A 64 -11.63 13.87 -12.70
C LEU A 64 -11.04 12.46 -12.72
N SER A 65 -9.99 12.28 -13.49
CA SER A 65 -9.24 11.02 -13.58
C SER A 65 -7.89 11.21 -12.90
N PHE A 66 -7.64 10.41 -11.85
CA PHE A 66 -6.38 10.44 -11.12
C PHE A 66 -5.58 9.17 -11.38
N TRP A 67 -4.29 9.34 -11.61
CA TRP A 67 -3.38 8.20 -11.67
C TRP A 67 -2.85 7.91 -10.28
N LEU A 68 -3.14 6.72 -9.77
CA LEU A 68 -2.65 6.29 -8.47
C LEU A 68 -1.17 5.91 -8.59
N LYS A 69 -0.31 6.62 -7.87
CA LYS A 69 1.15 6.43 -7.86
C LYS A 69 1.59 5.45 -6.77
N SER A 70 0.96 5.51 -5.60
CA SER A 70 1.30 4.66 -4.46
C SER A 70 0.11 4.50 -3.52
N VAL A 71 0.09 3.39 -2.79
CA VAL A 71 -0.82 3.13 -1.67
C VAL A 71 0.04 2.78 -0.47
N GLU A 72 -0.18 3.48 0.64
CA GLU A 72 0.58 3.32 1.88
C GLU A 72 -0.37 2.94 3.01
N HIS A 73 0.06 2.06 3.92
CA HIS A 73 -0.65 1.86 5.17
C HIS A 73 -0.61 3.15 6.01
N GLU A 74 -1.74 3.58 6.56
CA GLU A 74 -1.73 4.69 7.53
C GLU A 74 -0.97 4.27 8.80
N TYR A 75 -1.24 3.05 9.26
CA TYR A 75 -0.51 2.37 10.33
C TYR A 75 0.08 1.08 9.77
N CYS A 76 1.39 1.12 9.50
CA CYS A 76 2.12 -0.06 9.03
C CYS A 76 2.10 -1.17 10.09
N PRO A 77 1.93 -2.44 9.70
CA PRO A 77 2.13 -3.54 10.61
C PRO A 77 3.60 -3.63 11.04
N GLU A 78 3.83 -4.20 12.22
CA GLU A 78 5.19 -4.46 12.71
C GLU A 78 5.90 -5.46 11.78
N THR A 79 7.06 -5.04 11.27
CA THR A 79 7.88 -5.83 10.37
C THR A 79 9.34 -5.82 10.81
N GLU A 80 10.02 -6.93 10.58
CA GLU A 80 11.44 -7.10 10.83
C GLU A 80 12.15 -7.60 9.56
N THR A 81 13.45 -7.32 9.46
CA THR A 81 14.25 -7.75 8.31
C THR A 81 14.91 -9.09 8.59
N CYS A 82 14.74 -10.07 7.70
CA CYS A 82 15.40 -11.36 7.84
C CYS A 82 16.91 -11.21 7.67
N GLN A 83 17.70 -11.75 8.61
CA GLN A 83 19.17 -11.68 8.53
C GLN A 83 19.80 -12.52 7.41
N ASN A 84 19.04 -13.43 6.78
CA ASN A 84 19.55 -14.28 5.70
C ASN A 84 19.14 -13.78 4.31
N CYS A 85 17.84 -13.57 4.06
CA CYS A 85 17.34 -13.11 2.75
C CYS A 85 17.19 -11.59 2.63
N TYR A 86 17.35 -10.83 3.71
CA TYR A 86 17.20 -9.36 3.75
C TYR A 86 15.81 -8.82 3.36
N GLU A 87 14.81 -9.69 3.24
CA GLU A 87 13.42 -9.29 3.02
C GLU A 87 12.75 -8.87 4.34
N LYS A 88 11.78 -7.96 4.24
CA LYS A 88 10.91 -7.58 5.37
C LYS A 88 9.75 -8.55 5.48
N HIS A 89 9.53 -9.07 6.68
CA HIS A 89 8.38 -9.91 6.98
C HIS A 89 7.66 -9.39 8.24
N LEU A 90 6.40 -9.78 8.40
CA LEU A 90 5.66 -9.53 9.63
C LEU A 90 6.40 -10.13 10.83
N THR A 91 6.62 -9.33 11.87
CA THR A 91 7.36 -9.75 13.08
C THR A 91 6.76 -11.02 13.69
N ILE A 92 5.43 -11.11 13.69
CA ILE A 92 4.67 -12.28 14.19
C ILE A 92 4.95 -13.58 13.41
N ALA A 93 5.38 -13.48 12.15
CA ALA A 93 5.70 -14.61 11.30
C ALA A 93 7.20 -14.98 11.33
N MET A 94 8.03 -14.20 12.02
CA MET A 94 9.46 -14.41 12.13
C MET A 94 9.83 -15.12 13.43
N LYS A 95 10.95 -15.83 13.41
CA LYS A 95 11.53 -16.40 14.63
C LYS A 95 12.75 -15.59 15.04
N LYS A 96 12.80 -15.23 16.30
CA LYS A 96 13.99 -14.66 16.92
C LYS A 96 14.92 -15.78 17.37
N ILE A 97 16.17 -15.75 16.91
CA ILE A 97 17.25 -16.67 17.33
C ILE A 97 18.37 -15.80 17.88
N ALA A 98 18.66 -15.96 19.18
CA ALA A 98 19.50 -15.02 19.93
C ALA A 98 18.99 -13.57 19.81
N SER A 99 19.73 -12.70 19.10
CA SER A 99 19.35 -11.29 18.88
C SER A 99 18.78 -11.02 17.49
N ASP A 100 18.77 -12.01 16.60
CA ASP A 100 18.49 -11.84 15.18
C ASP A 100 17.13 -12.43 14.77
N TYR A 101 16.51 -11.86 13.75
CA TYR A 101 15.24 -12.32 13.20
C TYR A 101 15.45 -13.10 11.89
N TYR A 102 14.79 -14.26 11.79
CA TYR A 102 14.83 -15.12 10.62
C TYR A 102 13.41 -15.44 10.14
N CYS A 103 13.20 -15.44 8.83
CA CYS A 103 11.93 -15.87 8.25
C CYS A 103 11.81 -17.41 8.28
N VAL A 104 10.57 -17.91 8.20
CA VAL A 104 10.27 -19.36 8.29
C VAL A 104 11.04 -20.17 7.24
N ASN A 105 11.25 -19.61 6.05
CA ASN A 105 11.96 -20.29 4.97
C ASN A 105 13.46 -20.41 5.27
N CYS A 106 14.11 -19.32 5.67
CA CYS A 106 15.54 -19.32 6.00
C CYS A 106 15.86 -20.18 7.24
N ILE A 107 14.94 -20.32 8.20
CA ILE A 107 15.14 -21.18 9.37
C ILE A 107 15.19 -22.67 8.99
N LYS A 108 14.43 -23.07 7.97
CA LYS A 108 14.39 -24.48 7.53
C LYS A 108 15.70 -24.90 6.87
N GLU A 109 16.39 -23.97 6.20
CA GLU A 109 17.69 -24.22 5.56
C GLU A 109 18.81 -24.48 6.57
N VAL A 110 18.72 -23.94 7.79
CA VAL A 110 19.72 -24.13 8.85
C VAL A 110 19.57 -25.48 9.58
N LYS A 111 18.45 -26.22 9.39
CA LYS A 111 18.26 -27.55 9.99
C LYS A 111 18.86 -28.66 9.12
N HIS A 112 20.17 -28.66 8.97
CA HIS A 112 20.92 -29.83 8.51
C HIS A 112 22.11 -30.03 9.42
N GLU A 113 21.91 -30.84 10.47
CA GLU A 113 22.83 -31.82 11.10
C GLU A 113 22.25 -32.35 12.41
#